data_AF-A0A7X9CK52-F1
#
_entry.id   AF-A0A7X9CK52-F1
#
_cell.length_a   1.000
_cell.length_b   1.000
_cell.length_c   1.000
_cell.angle_alpha   90.00
_cell.angle_beta   90.00
_cell.angle_gamma   90.00
#
_symmetry.space_group_name_H-M   'P 1'
#
loop_
_entity.id
_entity.type
_entity.pdbx_description
1 polymer ?
#
loop_
_entity_poly.entity_id
_entity_poly.type
_entity_poly.pdbx_seq_one_letter_code
_entity_poly.pdbx_strand_id
1 'polypeptide(L)'
;MLNRFFLEKISDNFPFSFTDDQLAALEHISDFLFSGMNDQIFLLTGYAGTGKSSLIGSLVKTMAAFDQKTLLLAPTGRAAKVFSTYASHPAYTIHKKIYRQEKFGEGTVHFSLSENLHTHTLFIVDEASMIYNESADNSLFGTGRLLDDLIEYVYGAEGCRMLLIGDNAQLPPVKQ
;
A
#
# COMPACT_ATOMS: atom_id res chain seq x y z
N MET A 1 -5.07 -6.23 -25.46
CA MET A 1 -4.26 -5.16 -26.07
C MET A 1 -3.75 -4.19 -24.99
N LEU A 2 -4.63 -3.68 -24.11
CA LEU A 2 -4.24 -2.80 -22.99
C LEU A 2 -3.28 -3.45 -21.98
N ASN A 3 -3.58 -4.66 -21.49
CA ASN A 3 -2.72 -5.35 -20.51
C ASN A 3 -1.29 -5.54 -21.02
N ARG A 4 -1.12 -5.94 -22.29
CA ARG A 4 0.19 -6.12 -22.91
C ARG A 4 0.98 -4.81 -22.99
N PHE A 5 0.32 -3.71 -23.38
CA PHE A 5 0.95 -2.39 -23.41
C PHE A 5 1.37 -1.93 -22.01
N PHE A 6 0.52 -2.18 -21.00
CA PHE A 6 0.83 -1.86 -19.61
C PHE A 6 2.07 -2.63 -19.12
N LEU A 7 2.11 -3.94 -19.37
CA LEU A 7 3.26 -4.81 -19.03
C LEU A 7 4.56 -4.35 -19.70
N GLU A 8 4.50 -3.98 -20.98
CA GLU A 8 5.64 -3.43 -21.73
C GLU A 8 6.19 -2.15 -21.06
N LYS A 9 5.29 -1.29 -20.59
CA LYS A 9 5.65 0.00 -19.96
C LYS A 9 6.22 -0.18 -18.55
N ILE A 10 5.79 -1.21 -17.83
CA ILE A 10 6.44 -1.63 -16.58
C ILE A 10 7.84 -2.18 -16.88
N SER A 11 7.99 -2.97 -17.95
CA SER A 11 9.29 -3.49 -18.39
C SER A 11 10.29 -2.38 -18.72
N ASP A 12 9.85 -1.31 -19.40
CA ASP A 12 10.69 -0.13 -19.69
C ASP A 12 11.25 0.52 -18.42
N ASN A 13 10.53 0.39 -17.29
CA ASN A 13 10.90 0.94 -15.99
C ASN A 13 11.60 -0.07 -15.07
N PHE A 14 11.82 -1.31 -15.51
CA PHE A 14 12.43 -2.37 -14.71
C PHE A 14 13.87 -2.64 -15.18
N PRO A 15 14.86 -2.66 -14.28
CA PRO A 15 16.27 -2.69 -14.67
C PRO A 15 16.77 -4.03 -15.22
N PHE A 16 15.96 -5.09 -15.18
CA PHE A 16 16.34 -6.46 -15.55
C PHE A 16 15.25 -7.12 -16.40
N SER A 17 15.47 -8.37 -16.80
CA SER A 17 14.37 -9.22 -17.29
C SER A 17 13.56 -9.75 -16.11
N PHE A 18 12.24 -9.79 -16.26
CA PHE A 18 11.37 -10.41 -15.26
C PHE A 18 11.58 -11.93 -15.19
N THR A 19 11.43 -12.49 -14.00
CA THR A 19 11.23 -13.94 -13.83
C THR A 19 9.79 -14.34 -14.20
N ASP A 20 9.54 -15.64 -14.39
CA ASP A 20 8.18 -16.14 -14.68
C ASP A 20 7.19 -15.75 -13.58
N ASP A 21 7.58 -15.85 -12.30
CA ASP A 21 6.74 -15.44 -11.17
C ASP A 21 6.46 -13.92 -11.17
N GLN A 22 7.44 -13.09 -11.56
CA GLN A 22 7.24 -11.65 -11.65
C GLN A 22 6.32 -11.28 -12.82
N LEU A 23 6.43 -11.98 -13.95
CA LEU A 23 5.51 -11.82 -15.08
C LEU A 23 4.09 -12.20 -14.68
N ALA A 24 3.90 -13.38 -14.07
CA ALA A 24 2.59 -13.82 -13.60
C ALA A 24 2.00 -12.84 -12.56
N ALA A 25 2.81 -12.33 -11.63
CA ALA A 25 2.38 -11.31 -10.69
C ALA A 25 1.92 -10.03 -11.40
N LEU A 26 2.65 -9.57 -12.43
CA LEU A 26 2.27 -8.37 -13.19
C LEU A 26 1.01 -8.58 -14.03
N GLU A 27 0.80 -9.77 -14.59
CA GLU A 27 -0.45 -10.11 -15.29
C GLU A 27 -1.64 -10.02 -14.33
N HIS A 28 -1.53 -10.61 -13.14
CA HIS A 28 -2.57 -10.53 -12.13
C HIS A 28 -2.77 -9.12 -11.58
N ILE A 29 -1.71 -8.32 -11.42
CA ILE A 29 -1.82 -6.90 -11.05
C ILE A 29 -2.55 -6.13 -12.16
N SER A 30 -2.23 -6.37 -13.43
CA SER A 30 -2.88 -5.74 -14.58
C SER A 30 -4.38 -6.03 -14.60
N ASP A 31 -4.76 -7.30 -14.44
CA ASP A 31 -6.17 -7.71 -14.35
C ASP A 31 -6.87 -7.07 -13.15
N PHE A 32 -6.21 -6.99 -12.00
CA PHE A 32 -6.73 -6.31 -10.81
C PHE A 32 -6.96 -4.81 -11.01
N LEU A 33 -6.07 -4.13 -11.73
CA LEU A 33 -6.18 -2.69 -11.99
C LEU A 33 -7.28 -2.38 -13.01
N PHE A 34 -7.46 -3.22 -14.02
CA PHE A 34 -8.44 -3.03 -15.09
C PHE A 34 -9.79 -3.72 -14.85
N SER A 35 -9.92 -4.45 -13.74
CA SER A 35 -11.17 -5.07 -13.33
C SER A 35 -12.27 -4.04 -13.10
N GLY A 36 -13.49 -4.34 -13.56
CA GLY A 36 -14.69 -3.54 -13.27
C GLY A 36 -15.30 -3.81 -11.89
N MET A 37 -14.72 -4.70 -11.08
CA MET A 37 -15.17 -4.95 -9.72
C MET A 37 -14.68 -3.83 -8.78
N ASN A 38 -15.56 -3.39 -7.89
CA ASN A 38 -15.25 -2.47 -6.81
C ASN A 38 -14.66 -3.23 -5.61
N ASP A 39 -14.08 -2.48 -4.68
CA ASP A 39 -13.64 -2.96 -3.36
C ASP A 39 -12.67 -4.15 -3.38
N GLN A 40 -11.78 -4.17 -4.38
CA GLN A 40 -10.79 -5.24 -4.53
C GLN A 40 -9.49 -4.91 -3.80
N ILE A 41 -8.93 -5.92 -3.12
CA ILE A 41 -7.58 -5.92 -2.55
C ILE A 41 -6.72 -6.90 -3.34
N PHE A 42 -5.51 -6.49 -3.72
CA PHE A 42 -4.48 -7.38 -4.24
C PHE A 42 -3.40 -7.62 -3.18
N LEU A 43 -2.97 -8.86 -3.01
CA LEU A 43 -1.89 -9.24 -2.09
C LEU A 43 -0.70 -9.80 -2.88
N LEU A 44 0.43 -9.10 -2.83
CA LEU A 44 1.72 -9.53 -3.39
C LEU A 44 2.63 -10.03 -2.27
N THR A 45 2.78 -11.35 -2.18
CA THR A 45 3.70 -11.99 -1.21
C THR A 45 4.90 -12.62 -1.90
N GLY A 46 6.02 -12.66 -1.19
CA GLY A 46 7.21 -13.39 -1.62
C GLY A 46 8.33 -13.22 -0.60
N TYR A 47 9.32 -14.10 -0.63
CA TYR A 47 10.45 -14.04 0.30
C TYR A 47 11.37 -12.85 0.05
N ALA A 48 12.25 -12.54 1.01
CA ALA A 48 13.35 -11.61 0.83
C ALA A 48 14.18 -11.94 -0.43
N GLY A 49 14.55 -10.93 -1.20
CA GLY A 49 15.36 -11.10 -2.41
C GLY A 49 14.59 -11.48 -3.70
N THR A 50 13.28 -11.71 -3.64
CA THR A 50 12.45 -12.04 -4.83
C THR A 50 12.15 -10.85 -5.75
N GLY A 51 12.64 -9.65 -5.42
CA GLY A 51 12.51 -8.47 -6.27
C GLY A 51 11.19 -7.71 -6.15
N LYS A 52 10.36 -7.97 -5.13
CA LYS A 52 9.08 -7.26 -4.88
C LYS A 52 9.23 -5.73 -4.94
N SER A 53 10.18 -5.17 -4.20
CA SER A 53 10.40 -3.72 -4.15
C SER A 53 10.78 -3.14 -5.51
N SER A 54 11.60 -3.86 -6.30
CA SER A 54 11.91 -3.44 -7.67
C SER A 54 10.67 -3.47 -8.56
N LEU A 55 9.85 -4.53 -8.45
CA LEU A 55 8.64 -4.71 -9.25
C LEU A 55 7.64 -3.59 -8.99
N ILE A 56 7.39 -3.30 -7.70
CA ILE A 56 6.50 -2.24 -7.25
C ILE A 56 7.07 -0.86 -7.60
N GLY A 57 8.38 -0.66 -7.49
CA GLY A 57 9.01 0.59 -7.91
C GLY A 57 8.78 0.89 -9.39
N SER A 58 8.88 -0.11 -10.26
CA SER A 58 8.60 0.03 -11.70
C SER A 58 7.11 0.22 -11.99
N LEU A 59 6.23 -0.45 -11.25
CA LEU A 59 4.78 -0.21 -11.31
C LEU A 59 4.44 1.25 -10.97
N VAL A 60 4.96 1.77 -9.85
CA VAL A 60 4.70 3.16 -9.41
C VAL A 60 5.16 4.17 -10.47
N LYS A 61 6.37 3.99 -11.03
CA LYS A 61 6.88 4.85 -12.10
C LYS A 61 5.99 4.81 -13.35
N THR A 62 5.48 3.64 -13.70
CA THR A 62 4.57 3.47 -14.83
C THR A 62 3.22 4.14 -14.59
N MET A 63 2.66 3.98 -13.39
CA MET A 63 1.42 4.65 -12.99
C MET A 63 1.57 6.17 -13.07
N ALA A 64 2.68 6.71 -12.56
CA ALA A 64 2.98 8.14 -12.65
C ALA A 64 3.14 8.63 -14.09
N ALA A 65 3.78 7.85 -14.96
CA ALA A 65 3.91 8.19 -16.39
C ALA A 65 2.56 8.22 -17.14
N PHE A 66 1.52 7.59 -16.58
CA PHE A 66 0.15 7.61 -17.09
C PHE A 66 -0.79 8.52 -16.30
N ASP A 67 -0.24 9.41 -15.47
CA ASP A 67 -1.00 10.33 -14.61
C ASP A 67 -2.02 9.61 -13.71
N GLN A 68 -1.76 8.35 -13.38
CA GLN A 68 -2.60 7.55 -12.47
C GLN A 68 -2.21 7.83 -11.03
N LYS A 69 -3.21 8.07 -10.18
CA LYS A 69 -2.98 8.42 -8.78
C LYS A 69 -2.55 7.19 -7.98
N THR A 70 -1.40 7.29 -7.34
CA THR A 70 -0.93 6.30 -6.36
C THR A 70 -0.66 6.97 -5.02
N LEU A 71 -0.94 6.28 -3.93
CA LEU A 71 -0.52 6.68 -2.60
C LEU A 71 0.29 5.56 -1.94
N LEU A 72 1.54 5.88 -1.57
CA LEU A 72 2.47 4.91 -1.01
C LEU A 72 2.45 4.98 0.51
N LEU A 73 2.20 3.83 1.14
CA LEU A 73 2.07 3.68 2.58
C LEU A 73 2.99 2.58 3.11
N ALA A 74 3.41 2.74 4.36
CA ALA A 74 4.12 1.71 5.10
C ALA A 74 3.80 1.81 6.61
N PRO A 75 3.97 0.75 7.40
CA PRO A 75 3.63 0.76 8.82
C PRO A 75 4.57 1.61 9.67
N THR A 76 5.85 1.76 9.27
CA THR A 76 6.86 2.51 10.04
C THR A 76 7.51 3.62 9.22
N GLY A 77 8.05 4.64 9.89
CA GLY A 77 8.74 5.75 9.22
C GLY A 77 9.99 5.31 8.46
N ARG A 78 10.72 4.29 8.97
CA ARG A 78 11.87 3.71 8.28
C ARG A 78 11.43 3.00 6.99
N ALA A 79 10.39 2.17 7.05
CA ALA A 79 9.85 1.49 5.88
C ALA A 79 9.35 2.49 4.84
N ALA A 80 8.62 3.54 5.26
CA ALA A 80 8.17 4.61 4.36
C ALA A 80 9.34 5.33 3.68
N LYS A 81 10.44 5.60 4.39
CA LYS A 81 11.65 6.23 3.82
C LYS A 81 12.31 5.33 2.76
N VAL A 82 12.43 4.03 3.04
CA VAL A 82 12.98 3.05 2.09
C VAL A 82 12.08 2.94 0.86
N PHE A 83 10.76 2.83 1.07
CA PHE A 83 9.77 2.79 0.01
C PHE A 83 9.86 4.03 -0.88
N SER A 84 9.91 5.22 -0.27
CA SER A 84 10.04 6.45 -1.04
C SER A 84 11.27 6.48 -1.95
N THR A 85 12.36 5.88 -1.47
CA THR A 85 13.65 5.86 -2.19
C THR A 85 13.57 4.96 -3.42
N TYR A 86 13.15 3.70 -3.26
CA TYR A 86 13.14 2.78 -4.40
C TYR A 86 12.00 3.05 -5.40
N ALA A 87 10.86 3.58 -4.93
CA ALA A 87 9.74 3.97 -5.79
C ALA A 87 9.94 5.35 -6.45
N SER A 88 10.91 6.14 -5.98
CA SER A 88 11.15 7.52 -6.42
C SER A 88 9.91 8.41 -6.30
N HIS A 89 9.07 8.14 -5.30
CA HIS A 89 7.81 8.83 -5.03
C HIS A 89 7.62 8.99 -3.52
N PRO A 90 6.96 10.05 -3.02
CA PRO A 90 6.75 10.20 -1.58
C PRO A 90 5.89 9.06 -1.00
N ALA A 91 6.37 8.44 0.08
CA ALA A 91 5.61 7.49 0.89
C ALA A 91 5.46 7.98 2.33
N TYR A 92 4.38 7.55 2.96
CA TYR A 92 3.97 8.00 4.30
C TYR A 92 3.73 6.81 5.22
N THR A 93 3.75 7.05 6.53
CA THR A 93 3.24 6.03 7.44
C THR A 93 1.72 5.93 7.31
N ILE A 94 1.16 4.73 7.47
CA ILE A 94 -0.30 4.52 7.48
C ILE A 94 -0.94 5.46 8.50
N HIS A 95 -0.42 5.48 9.73
CA HIS A 95 -0.92 6.33 10.80
C HIS A 95 -0.98 7.82 10.44
N LYS A 96 0.09 8.35 9.84
CA LYS A 96 0.16 9.76 9.43
C LYS A 96 -0.88 10.07 8.35
N LYS A 97 -1.23 9.09 7.53
CA LYS A 97 -2.14 9.30 6.41
C LYS A 97 -3.60 9.21 6.80
N ILE A 98 -3.97 8.19 7.57
CA ILE A 98 -5.38 7.85 7.77
C ILE A 98 -5.95 8.47 9.05
N TYR A 99 -5.13 8.94 9.99
CA TYR A 99 -5.64 9.53 11.22
C TYR A 99 -5.41 11.05 11.31
N ARG A 100 -6.30 11.72 12.03
CA ARG A 100 -6.20 13.12 12.42
C ARG A 100 -6.29 13.24 13.93
N GLN A 101 -5.55 14.20 14.48
CA GLN A 101 -5.64 14.50 15.90
C GLN A 101 -7.01 15.11 16.23
N GLU A 102 -7.65 14.60 17.27
CA GLU A 102 -8.88 15.20 17.80
C GLU A 102 -8.56 16.50 18.53
N LYS A 103 -9.34 17.56 18.25
CA LYS A 103 -9.12 18.88 18.84
C LYS A 103 -9.85 19.02 20.18
N PHE A 104 -9.44 18.36 21.26
CA PHE A 104 -9.98 18.67 22.61
C PHE A 104 -9.04 18.34 23.79
N GLY A 105 -8.88 19.32 24.70
CA GLY A 105 -8.64 19.14 26.15
C GLY A 105 -7.20 18.95 26.65
N GLU A 106 -6.90 19.47 27.86
CA GLU A 106 -5.74 19.05 28.66
C GLU A 106 -5.89 17.56 29.01
N GLY A 107 -5.16 16.68 28.33
CA GLY A 107 -5.26 15.22 28.50
C GLY A 107 -4.47 14.42 27.46
N THR A 108 -4.70 13.10 27.42
CA THR A 108 -4.09 12.18 26.43
C THR A 108 -4.56 12.52 25.01
N VAL A 109 -3.62 12.60 24.07
CA VAL A 109 -3.93 12.89 22.66
C VAL A 109 -4.54 11.65 22.00
N HIS A 110 -5.78 11.79 21.52
CA HIS A 110 -6.47 10.78 20.72
C HIS A 110 -6.49 11.16 19.23
N PHE A 111 -6.51 10.13 18.39
CA PHE A 111 -6.54 10.25 16.94
C PHE A 111 -7.75 9.49 16.39
N SER A 112 -8.59 10.16 15.60
CA SER A 112 -9.69 9.51 14.88
C SER A 112 -9.38 9.31 13.40
N LEU A 113 -10.08 8.36 12.80
CA LEU A 113 -10.01 8.11 11.36
C LEU A 113 -10.39 9.39 10.61
N SER A 114 -9.58 9.73 9.62
CA SER A 114 -9.79 10.87 8.74
C SER A 114 -10.70 10.49 7.60
N GLU A 115 -11.36 11.49 7.02
CA GLU A 115 -12.05 11.31 5.74
C GLU A 115 -11.04 11.08 4.62
N ASN A 116 -11.33 10.12 3.74
CA ASN A 116 -10.53 9.86 2.56
C ASN A 116 -11.01 10.76 1.40
N LEU A 117 -10.23 11.81 1.12
CA LEU A 117 -10.51 12.78 0.05
C LEU A 117 -9.92 12.35 -1.31
N HIS A 118 -9.33 11.16 -1.41
CA HIS A 118 -8.84 10.63 -2.68
C HIS A 118 -9.96 10.02 -3.50
N THR A 119 -9.84 10.04 -4.82
CA THR A 119 -10.74 9.33 -5.72
C THR A 119 -9.94 8.72 -6.85
N HIS A 120 -10.30 7.50 -7.25
CA HIS A 120 -9.63 6.76 -8.31
C HIS A 120 -8.12 6.60 -8.04
N THR A 121 -7.77 6.24 -6.80
CA THR A 121 -6.38 6.15 -6.31
C THR A 121 -6.03 4.73 -5.91
N LEU A 122 -4.87 4.25 -6.37
CA LEU A 122 -4.27 3.00 -5.90
C LEU A 122 -3.44 3.24 -4.63
N PHE A 123 -3.86 2.65 -3.52
CA PHE A 123 -3.13 2.63 -2.26
C PHE A 123 -2.18 1.44 -2.25
N ILE A 124 -0.87 1.70 -2.19
CA ILE A 124 0.15 0.66 -2.18
C ILE A 124 0.79 0.63 -0.79
N VAL A 125 0.69 -0.50 -0.11
CA VAL A 125 1.15 -0.67 1.26
C VAL A 125 2.29 -1.67 1.30
N ASP A 126 3.50 -1.19 1.56
CA ASP A 126 4.68 -2.04 1.73
C ASP A 126 4.83 -2.50 3.18
N GLU A 127 5.53 -3.61 3.39
CA GLU A 127 5.71 -4.25 4.71
C GLU A 127 4.38 -4.56 5.41
N ALA A 128 3.34 -4.97 4.66
CA ALA A 128 2.01 -5.25 5.19
C ALA A 128 2.00 -6.37 6.26
N SER A 129 2.98 -7.27 6.24
CA SER A 129 3.24 -8.28 7.28
C SER A 129 3.47 -7.67 8.67
N MET A 130 3.89 -6.40 8.76
CA MET A 130 4.08 -5.71 10.03
C MET A 130 2.78 -5.06 10.58
N ILE A 131 1.66 -5.10 9.84
CA ILE A 131 0.39 -4.53 10.30
C ILE A 131 -0.22 -5.49 11.34
N TYR A 132 -0.13 -5.11 12.61
CA TYR A 132 -0.77 -5.81 13.70
C TYR A 132 -2.23 -5.36 13.84
N ASN A 133 -3.16 -6.29 14.02
CA ASN A 133 -4.60 -6.01 14.04
C ASN A 133 -5.29 -6.59 15.28
N GLU A 134 -4.69 -6.42 16.46
CA GLU A 134 -5.35 -6.71 17.73
C GLU A 134 -5.61 -5.41 18.49
N SER A 135 -6.79 -5.31 19.08
CA SER A 135 -7.18 -4.17 19.90
C SER A 135 -6.48 -4.23 21.26
N ALA A 136 -5.64 -3.25 21.55
CA ALA A 136 -5.18 -3.01 22.92
C ALA A 136 -6.24 -2.21 23.70
N ASP A 137 -6.42 -2.53 24.98
CA ASP A 137 -7.19 -1.67 25.89
C ASP A 137 -6.53 -0.28 25.93
N ASN A 138 -7.30 0.77 25.59
CA ASN A 138 -6.86 2.18 25.45
C ASN A 138 -6.04 2.53 24.18
N SER A 139 -6.51 2.12 22.99
CA SER A 139 -5.92 2.60 21.74
C SER A 139 -5.91 4.13 21.63
N LEU A 140 -4.76 4.68 21.23
CA LEU A 140 -4.59 6.10 20.91
C LEU A 140 -5.14 6.44 19.50
N PHE A 141 -5.30 5.44 18.63
CA PHE A 141 -5.67 5.60 17.22
C PHE A 141 -6.91 4.81 16.86
N GLY A 142 -7.91 5.49 16.30
CA GLY A 142 -9.10 4.90 15.68
C GLY A 142 -9.74 3.80 16.52
N THR A 143 -9.99 2.65 15.89
CA THR A 143 -10.54 1.46 16.56
C THR A 143 -9.49 0.65 17.32
N GLY A 144 -8.20 0.99 17.16
CA GLY A 144 -7.07 0.18 17.61
C GLY A 144 -6.73 -0.99 16.68
N ARG A 145 -7.45 -1.12 15.56
CA ARG A 145 -7.23 -2.15 14.54
C ARG A 145 -6.80 -1.49 13.24
N LEU A 146 -5.48 -1.37 13.06
CA LEU A 146 -4.91 -0.59 11.96
C LEU A 146 -5.31 -1.10 10.57
N LEU A 147 -5.47 -2.42 10.40
CA LEU A 147 -5.89 -2.98 9.12
C LEU A 147 -7.36 -2.66 8.83
N ASP A 148 -8.23 -2.80 9.84
CA ASP A 148 -9.66 -2.50 9.72
C ASP A 148 -9.85 -1.01 9.38
N ASP A 149 -9.18 -0.12 10.11
CA ASP A 149 -9.20 1.32 9.89
C ASP A 149 -8.65 1.71 8.50
N LEU A 150 -7.61 1.02 8.02
CA LEU A 150 -7.06 1.25 6.68
C LEU A 150 -8.02 0.81 5.58
N ILE A 151 -8.67 -0.35 5.72
CA ILE A 151 -9.68 -0.84 4.78
C ILE A 151 -10.86 0.13 4.74
N GLU A 152 -11.37 0.55 5.90
CA GLU A 152 -12.44 1.54 6.00
C GLU A 152 -12.06 2.86 5.33
N TYR A 153 -10.84 3.35 5.59
CA TYR A 153 -10.34 4.57 4.95
C TYR A 153 -10.29 4.45 3.42
N VAL A 154 -9.70 3.37 2.90
CA VAL A 154 -9.50 3.20 1.45
C VAL A 154 -10.83 3.06 0.72
N TYR A 155 -11.73 2.19 1.21
CA TYR A 155 -13.00 1.90 0.55
C TYR A 155 -14.16 2.81 0.97
N GLY A 156 -13.90 3.74 1.90
CA GLY A 156 -14.78 4.88 2.14
C GLY A 156 -14.80 5.90 1.00
N ALA A 157 -13.94 5.75 -0.02
CA ALA A 157 -13.85 6.66 -1.16
C ALA A 157 -14.01 5.99 -2.52
N GLU A 158 -14.47 6.76 -3.50
CA GLU A 158 -14.83 6.27 -4.83
C GLU A 158 -13.61 5.84 -5.66
N GLY A 159 -13.71 4.65 -6.24
CA GLY A 159 -12.74 4.14 -7.23
C GLY A 159 -11.37 3.80 -6.65
N CYS A 160 -11.24 3.74 -5.32
CA CYS A 160 -10.00 3.41 -4.66
C CYS A 160 -9.75 1.90 -4.63
N ARG A 161 -8.47 1.51 -4.74
CA ARG A 161 -8.02 0.11 -4.73
C ARG A 161 -6.83 -0.03 -3.80
N MET A 162 -6.62 -1.21 -3.24
CA MET A 162 -5.50 -1.47 -2.33
C MET A 162 -4.61 -2.61 -2.83
N LEU A 163 -3.30 -2.37 -2.87
CA LEU A 163 -2.25 -3.34 -3.14
C LEU A 163 -1.39 -3.50 -1.88
N LEU A 164 -1.46 -4.66 -1.24
CA LEU A 164 -0.66 -5.03 -0.08
C LEU A 164 0.56 -5.81 -0.52
N ILE A 165 1.74 -5.47 0.02
CA ILE A 165 3.00 -6.17 -0.26
C ILE A 165 3.57 -6.65 1.07
N GLY A 166 3.96 -7.92 1.15
CA GLY A 166 4.49 -8.48 2.39
C GLY A 166 5.40 -9.69 2.17
N ASP A 167 6.05 -10.11 3.24
CA ASP A 167 6.81 -11.36 3.31
C ASP A 167 6.26 -12.22 4.45
N ASN A 168 5.68 -13.36 4.09
CA ASN A 168 5.09 -14.29 5.06
C ASN A 168 6.13 -15.00 5.94
N ALA A 169 7.42 -14.97 5.57
CA ALA A 169 8.51 -15.51 6.39
C ALA A 169 9.18 -14.45 7.29
N GLN A 170 8.72 -13.20 7.25
CA GLN A 170 9.18 -12.18 8.19
C GLN A 170 8.66 -12.49 9.59
N LEU A 171 9.41 -12.08 10.62
CA LEU A 171 8.95 -12.21 11.99
C LEU A 171 7.62 -11.44 12.17
N PRO A 172 6.66 -11.99 12.93
CA PRO A 172 5.45 -11.26 13.27
C PRO A 172 5.81 -9.98 14.03
N PRO A 173 4.93 -8.96 14.02
CA PRO A 173 5.11 -7.76 14.83
C PRO A 173 5.43 -8.13 16.27
N VAL A 174 6.41 -7.45 16.86
CA VAL A 174 6.73 -7.64 18.27
C VAL A 174 5.50 -7.18 19.07
N LYS A 175 4.91 -8.07 19.86
CA LYS A 175 3.85 -7.72 20.81
C LYS A 175 4.40 -6.64 21.75
N GLN A 176 3.84 -5.42 21.69
CA GLN A 176 4.12 -4.36 22.65
C GLN A 176 3.28 -4.59 23.91
#